data_AF-A0A7K9J970-F1
#
_entry.id   AF-A0A7K9J970-F1
#
_cell.length_a   1.000
_cell.length_b   1.000
_cell.length_c   1.000
_cell.angle_alpha   90.00
_cell.angle_beta   90.00
_cell.angle_gamma   90.00
#
_symmetry.space_group_name_H-M   'P 1'
#
loop_
_entity.id
_entity.type
_entity.pdbx_description
1 polymer ?
#
loop_
_entity_poly.entity_id
_entity_poly.type
_entity_poly.pdbx_seq_one_letter_code
_entity_poly.pdbx_strand_id
1 'polypeptide(L)'
;GAFIPRCNEEGYYKATQCHGSTGQCWCVDKYGNEIAGSRKQGTVSCEEEQETSGDFGSGGSVVLLDDLEEEPEATKKDKEGKLKIHVRAAN
;
A
#
# COMPACT_ATOMS: atom_id res chain seq x y z
N GLY A 1 -26.15 18.55 5.73
CA GLY A 1 -25.51 18.17 7.01
C GLY A 1 -24.05 18.57 6.98
N ALA A 2 -23.33 18.41 8.10
CA ALA A 2 -21.89 18.66 8.16
C ALA A 2 -21.10 17.58 7.41
N PHE A 3 -19.94 17.95 6.85
CA PHE A 3 -18.99 17.01 6.24
C PHE A 3 -18.14 16.34 7.31
N ILE A 4 -18.01 15.02 7.23
CA ILE A 4 -17.14 14.22 8.11
C ILE A 4 -16.05 13.61 7.22
N PRO A 5 -14.77 14.01 7.38
CA PRO A 5 -13.68 13.43 6.61
C PRO A 5 -13.42 11.97 7.00
N ARG A 6 -13.02 11.16 6.03
CA ARG A 6 -12.47 9.82 6.25
C ARG A 6 -10.96 9.90 6.45
N CYS A 7 -10.48 9.11 7.41
CA CYS A 7 -9.07 8.93 7.70
C CYS A 7 -8.67 7.45 7.57
N ASN A 8 -7.39 7.20 7.36
CA ASN A 8 -6.79 5.87 7.40
C ASN A 8 -6.40 5.49 8.84
N GLU A 9 -5.90 4.27 9.05
CA GLU A 9 -5.51 3.74 10.37
C GLU A 9 -4.30 4.47 10.97
N GLU A 10 -3.49 5.10 10.12
CA GLU A 10 -2.34 5.92 10.52
C GLU A 10 -2.75 7.33 10.97
N GLY A 11 -4.00 7.73 10.75
CA GLY A 11 -4.53 9.04 11.10
C GLY A 11 -4.41 10.11 10.01
N TYR A 12 -3.95 9.76 8.81
CA TYR A 12 -3.97 10.62 7.62
C TYR A 12 -5.34 10.61 6.95
N TYR A 13 -5.61 11.62 6.12
CA TYR A 13 -6.84 11.67 5.32
C TYR A 13 -6.79 10.61 4.22
N LYS A 14 -7.91 9.90 4.02
CA LYS A 14 -8.03 8.98 2.87
C LYS A 14 -8.02 9.77 1.57
N ALA A 15 -7.35 9.22 0.56
CA ALA A 15 -7.24 9.87 -0.76
C ALA A 15 -8.63 10.19 -1.35
N THR A 16 -9.62 9.33 -1.19
CA THR A 16 -11.01 9.58 -1.59
C THR A 16 -11.82 10.13 -0.43
N GLN A 17 -12.41 11.31 -0.61
CA GLN A 17 -13.38 11.90 0.31
C GLN A 17 -14.75 12.08 -0.32
N CYS A 18 -15.80 11.78 0.44
CA CYS A 18 -17.19 11.85 -0.03
C CYS A 18 -18.06 12.64 0.94
N HIS A 19 -18.78 13.62 0.40
CA HIS A 19 -19.80 14.36 1.13
C HIS A 19 -21.17 13.71 0.98
N GLY A 20 -21.58 12.96 2.00
CA GLY A 20 -22.87 12.27 2.00
C GLY A 20 -24.09 13.19 1.85
N SER A 21 -23.98 14.49 2.17
CA SER A 21 -25.09 15.43 2.00
C SER A 21 -25.29 15.90 0.55
N THR A 22 -24.22 16.00 -0.25
CA THR A 22 -24.32 16.42 -1.66
C THR A 22 -24.10 15.29 -2.65
N GLY A 23 -23.67 14.11 -2.19
CA GLY A 23 -23.33 12.97 -3.04
C GLY A 23 -22.09 13.22 -3.91
N GLN A 24 -21.25 14.18 -3.53
CA GLN A 24 -20.04 14.54 -4.26
C GLN A 24 -18.85 13.92 -3.57
N CYS A 25 -17.97 13.31 -4.35
CA CYS A 25 -16.68 12.82 -3.89
C CYS A 25 -15.54 13.53 -4.62
N TRP A 26 -14.40 13.68 -3.96
CA TRP A 26 -13.21 14.33 -4.48
C TRP A 26 -11.96 13.65 -3.94
N CYS A 27 -10.83 13.93 -4.58
CA CYS A 27 -9.53 13.46 -4.12
C CYS A 27 -8.90 14.49 -3.19
N VAL A 28 -8.27 14.01 -2.12
CA VAL A 28 -7.47 14.82 -1.21
C VAL A 28 -6.08 14.21 -1.05
N ASP A 29 -5.12 15.06 -0.70
CA ASP A 29 -3.80 14.63 -0.28
C ASP A 29 -3.80 14.11 1.18
N LYS A 30 -2.71 13.51 1.66
CA LYS A 30 -2.59 12.99 3.05
C LYS A 30 -2.87 14.04 4.14
N TYR A 31 -2.72 15.32 3.80
CA TYR A 31 -3.01 16.46 4.67
C TYR A 31 -4.47 16.95 4.60
N GLY A 32 -5.31 16.36 3.73
CA GLY A 32 -6.71 16.74 3.54
C GLY A 32 -6.93 17.87 2.53
N ASN A 33 -5.90 18.24 1.76
CA ASN A 33 -6.01 19.25 0.72
C ASN A 33 -6.73 18.68 -0.51
N GLU A 34 -7.83 19.28 -0.94
CA GLU A 34 -8.56 18.88 -2.15
C GLU A 34 -7.73 19.12 -3.40
N ILE A 35 -7.63 18.09 -4.25
CA ILE A 35 -7.02 18.19 -5.58
C ILE A 35 -8.00 18.90 -6.51
N ALA A 36 -7.59 20.04 -7.04
CA ALA A 36 -8.42 20.83 -7.94
C ALA A 36 -8.86 20.01 -9.17
N GLY A 37 -10.16 20.03 -9.47
CA GLY A 37 -10.74 19.27 -10.60
C GLY A 37 -11.04 17.80 -10.33
N SER A 38 -10.75 17.30 -9.12
CA SER A 38 -11.06 15.90 -8.75
C SER A 38 -12.51 15.69 -8.28
N ARG A 39 -13.24 16.77 -7.96
CA ARG A 39 -14.61 16.70 -7.45
C ARG A 39 -15.61 16.24 -8.51
N LYS A 40 -16.28 15.13 -8.24
CA LYS A 40 -17.30 14.51 -9.11
C LYS A 40 -18.49 14.01 -8.28
N GLN A 41 -19.64 13.82 -8.92
CA GLN A 41 -20.78 13.14 -8.28
C GLN A 41 -20.60 11.62 -8.38
N GLY A 42 -20.81 10.90 -7.27
CA GLY A 42 -20.63 9.44 -7.21
C GLY A 42 -19.23 9.01 -6.79
N THR A 43 -18.85 7.76 -7.12
CA THR A 43 -17.60 7.14 -6.68
C THR A 43 -16.40 7.69 -7.46
N VAL A 44 -15.39 8.18 -6.74
CA VAL A 44 -14.08 8.56 -7.32
C VAL A 44 -13.01 7.59 -6.86
N SER A 45 -12.22 7.07 -7.80
CA SER A 45 -11.02 6.29 -7.51
C SER A 45 -9.84 7.24 -7.49
N CYS A 46 -9.35 7.57 -6.30
CA CYS A 46 -8.11 8.30 -6.12
C CYS A 46 -7.00 7.27 -5.92
N GLU A 47 -5.90 7.42 -6.65
CA GLU A 47 -4.68 6.66 -6.40
C GLU A 47 -4.11 7.11 -5.05
N GLU A 48 -4.43 6.36 -3.99
CA GLU A 48 -3.70 6.40 -2.73
C GLU A 48 -2.37 5.73 -3.06
N GLU A 49 -1.38 6.54 -3.42
CA GLU A 49 -0.07 6.12 -3.91
C GLU A 49 0.48 4.99 -3.02
N GLN A 50 0.27 3.75 -3.45
CA GLN A 50 1.06 2.63 -2.99
C GLN A 50 2.45 2.91 -3.54
N GLU A 51 3.37 3.21 -2.63
CA GLU A 51 4.76 3.48 -2.91
C GLU A 51 5.24 2.63 -4.09
N THR A 52 5.51 3.33 -5.18
CA THR A 52 6.44 2.91 -6.23
C THR A 52 6.40 1.43 -6.61
N SER A 53 5.31 0.96 -7.24
CA SER A 53 5.46 -0.10 -8.24
C SER A 53 5.85 0.50 -9.60
N GLY A 54 6.77 1.46 -9.59
CA GLY A 54 7.43 1.98 -10.79
C GLY A 54 8.87 1.47 -10.77
N ASP A 55 9.16 0.48 -11.62
CA ASP A 55 10.49 0.12 -12.14
C ASP A 55 11.68 0.31 -11.20
N PHE A 56 11.97 -0.67 -10.35
CA PHE A 56 13.36 -0.92 -9.96
C PHE A 56 14.00 -1.81 -11.02
N GLY A 57 14.59 -1.19 -12.05
CA GLY A 57 15.77 -1.76 -12.71
C GLY A 57 15.56 -2.37 -14.09
N SER A 58 15.18 -1.58 -15.09
CA SER A 58 15.68 -1.79 -16.45
C SER A 58 17.00 -1.05 -16.66
N GLY A 59 18.02 -1.41 -15.88
CA GLY A 59 19.36 -0.84 -15.93
C GLY A 59 20.39 -1.95 -15.84
N GLY A 60 21.19 -2.11 -16.90
CA GLY A 60 22.04 -3.27 -17.14
C GLY A 60 23.08 -3.55 -16.07
N SER A 61 23.57 -4.79 -16.12
CA SER A 61 24.72 -5.31 -15.40
C SER A 61 25.90 -4.33 -15.41
N VAL A 62 26.23 -3.79 -14.24
CA VAL A 62 27.56 -3.25 -13.96
C VAL A 62 28.23 -4.19 -12.99
N VAL A 63 28.98 -5.15 -13.54
CA VAL A 63 30.04 -5.82 -12.79
C VAL A 63 31.21 -4.85 -12.74
N LEU A 64 31.37 -4.14 -11.63
CA LEU A 64 32.66 -3.52 -11.30
C LEU A 64 33.32 -4.41 -10.25
N LEU A 65 34.07 -5.37 -10.78
CA LEU A 65 35.14 -6.06 -10.09
C LEU A 65 36.14 -4.96 -9.70
N ASP A 66 36.26 -4.61 -8.41
CA ASP A 66 37.49 -4.18 -7.73
C ASP A 66 37.16 -3.72 -6.30
N ASP A 67 37.79 -4.39 -5.33
CA ASP A 67 37.97 -4.05 -3.90
C ASP A 67 36.88 -4.38 -2.85
N LEU A 68 36.88 -5.66 -2.48
CA LEU A 68 36.82 -6.28 -1.13
C LEU A 68 36.15 -5.57 0.08
N GLU A 69 35.35 -6.39 0.78
CA GLU A 69 34.93 -6.32 2.20
C GLU A 69 33.70 -5.47 2.54
N GLU A 70 32.50 -6.09 2.47
CA GLU A 70 31.69 -6.38 3.66
C GLU A 70 30.54 -7.34 3.29
N GLU A 71 30.61 -8.60 3.75
CA GLU A 71 29.48 -9.53 3.71
C GLU A 71 28.55 -9.25 4.88
N PRO A 72 27.23 -9.14 4.64
CA PRO A 72 26.31 -9.80 5.56
C PRO A 72 25.45 -10.85 4.85
N GLU A 73 25.79 -12.12 5.12
CA GLU A 73 25.01 -13.30 4.79
C GLU A 73 23.62 -13.33 5.47
N ALA A 74 22.70 -13.98 4.75
CA ALA A 74 21.62 -14.82 5.26
C ALA A 74 20.33 -14.17 5.79
N THR A 75 19.42 -13.97 4.84
CA THR A 75 17.97 -14.12 5.01
C THR A 75 17.58 -15.55 5.39
N LYS A 76 17.07 -15.79 6.62
CA LYS A 76 16.13 -16.90 6.91
C LYS A 76 15.17 -16.47 8.03
N LYS A 77 13.91 -16.19 7.68
CA LYS A 77 12.78 -16.13 8.64
C LYS A 77 12.11 -17.50 8.63
N ASP A 78 12.52 -18.37 9.53
CA ASP A 78 11.68 -19.44 10.03
C ASP A 78 10.45 -18.84 10.73
N LYS A 79 9.24 -19.21 10.32
CA LYS A 79 8.12 -19.40 11.25
C LYS A 79 7.23 -20.55 10.77
N GLU A 80 7.02 -21.45 11.71
CA GLU A 80 6.30 -22.71 11.64
C GLU A 80 4.87 -22.59 11.13
N GLY A 81 4.46 -23.64 10.41
CA GLY A 81 3.05 -23.91 10.11
C GLY A 81 2.84 -25.33 9.60
N LYS A 82 3.55 -26.33 10.16
CA LYS A 82 3.38 -27.73 9.76
C LYS A 82 2.16 -28.33 10.47
N LEU A 83 0.98 -28.12 9.89
CA LEU A 83 -0.22 -28.84 10.30
C LEU A 83 -0.10 -30.31 9.85
N LYS A 84 0.30 -31.20 10.78
CA LYS A 84 0.32 -32.65 10.56
C LYS A 84 -1.04 -33.22 10.95
N ILE A 85 -1.91 -33.50 9.98
CA ILE A 85 -3.13 -34.27 10.22
C ILE A 85 -2.76 -35.76 10.28
N HIS A 86 -2.81 -36.35 11.47
CA HIS A 86 -2.80 -37.80 11.65
C HIS A 86 -4.25 -38.31 11.59
N VAL A 87 -4.64 -38.88 10.45
CA VAL A 87 -5.82 -39.75 10.41
C VAL A 87 -5.46 -41.04 11.13
N ARG A 88 -6.08 -41.28 12.29
CA ARG A 88 -6.02 -42.57 12.97
C ARG A 88 -6.96 -43.52 12.24
N ALA A 89 -6.39 -44.53 11.58
CA ALA A 89 -7.12 -45.72 11.18
C ALA A 89 -7.57 -46.46 12.45
N ALA A 90 -8.87 -46.76 12.55
CA ALA A 90 -9.44 -47.64 13.55
C ALA A 90 -10.12 -48.79 12.81
N ASN A 91 -9.61 -50.00 13.10
CA ASN A 91 -10.06 -51.36 12.77
C ASN A 91 -10.91 -51.60 11.52
#